data_AF-A0A1M2Z8S1-F1
#
_entry.id   AF-A0A1M2Z8S1-F1
#
_cell.length_a   1.000
_cell.length_b   1.000
_cell.length_c   1.000
_cell.angle_alpha   90.00
_cell.angle_beta   90.00
_cell.angle_gamma   90.00
#
_symmetry.space_group_name_H-M   'P 1'
#
loop_
_entity.id
_entity.type
_entity.pdbx_description
1 polymer ?
#
loop_
_entity_poly.entity_id
_entity_poly.type
_entity_poly.pdbx_seq_one_letter_code
_entity_poly.pdbx_strand_id
1 'polypeptide(L)'
;MKKITLFLLSFIVLFNSSYFSQCMADDSVIVTLSAFDVSLNGQHTTSTYRKYPLIVYKNITYFPITYYDSKLLGLSTKWNKADGLSVDKNEDYFYEYVNELNAYKNANKQTAKIITSKIRVNGKEIDNTKEPYPLLLFREVTYFPLTWRFAVDEFGWKYSFDKTNGLIISNDNVIMKNPNTYDWGVNSYGGSGAGSMSGTDNLRFPIRALVEHLEISMGNTTYEEIDKMKSLENASLLLYNKSSEDVTVKESEQWQYHIYKIIDSREELVYKKIFPFYYGEMEAFSVAHCAMDIPYWKEHMSVGNYTIRYIHPKSLKFTTNGSEELYSVPIEAPPRSPDFYLENTITIN
;
A
#
# COMPACT_ATOMS: atom_id res chain seq x y z
N MET A 1 37.42 -82.81 -54.79
CA MET A 1 37.89 -81.61 -54.05
C MET A 1 36.74 -80.61 -54.00
N LYS A 2 36.17 -80.36 -52.82
CA LYS A 2 35.04 -79.44 -52.60
C LYS A 2 35.56 -78.15 -51.97
N LYS A 3 35.11 -76.99 -52.44
CA LYS A 3 35.03 -75.78 -51.61
C LYS A 3 33.68 -75.08 -51.86
N ILE A 4 33.00 -74.87 -50.74
CA ILE A 4 31.73 -74.17 -50.55
C ILE A 4 32.09 -72.75 -50.08
N THR A 5 31.30 -71.75 -50.44
CA THR A 5 31.28 -70.48 -49.70
C THR A 5 29.85 -70.00 -49.51
N LEU A 6 29.61 -69.48 -48.32
CA LEU A 6 28.36 -69.43 -47.57
C LEU A 6 27.88 -67.97 -47.47
N PHE A 7 26.56 -67.78 -47.56
CA PHE A 7 25.84 -66.51 -47.37
C PHE A 7 25.80 -66.14 -45.87
N LEU A 8 25.95 -64.85 -45.52
CA LEU A 8 25.74 -64.33 -44.17
C LEU A 8 24.59 -63.31 -44.18
N LEU A 9 23.56 -63.59 -43.37
CA LEU A 9 22.35 -62.78 -43.18
C LEU A 9 22.47 -62.05 -41.82
N SER A 10 22.34 -60.72 -41.81
CA SER A 10 22.46 -59.88 -40.60
C SER A 10 21.21 -59.91 -39.73
N PHE A 11 21.36 -60.13 -38.43
CA PHE A 11 20.30 -60.11 -37.42
C PHE A 11 20.21 -58.71 -36.77
N ILE A 12 19.03 -58.07 -36.84
CA ILE A 12 18.72 -56.78 -36.19
C ILE A 12 18.22 -57.07 -34.76
N VAL A 13 18.87 -56.47 -33.74
CA VAL A 13 18.42 -56.49 -32.34
C VAL A 13 17.79 -55.14 -32.01
N LEU A 14 16.48 -55.13 -31.70
CA LEU A 14 15.72 -53.97 -31.25
C LEU A 14 15.94 -53.76 -29.74
N PHE A 15 16.77 -52.78 -29.36
CA PHE A 15 16.80 -52.24 -28.01
C PHE A 15 15.76 -51.11 -27.89
N ASN A 16 14.61 -51.42 -27.30
CA ASN A 16 13.67 -50.41 -26.81
C ASN A 16 14.31 -49.73 -25.58
N SER A 17 14.92 -48.57 -25.77
CA SER A 17 15.26 -47.68 -24.66
C SER A 17 13.97 -47.01 -24.18
N SER A 18 13.36 -47.59 -23.14
CA SER A 18 12.38 -46.89 -22.32
C SER A 18 13.07 -45.65 -21.75
N TYR A 19 12.75 -44.48 -22.29
CA TYR A 19 13.06 -43.21 -21.65
C TYR A 19 12.30 -43.18 -20.32
N PHE A 20 12.99 -43.50 -19.23
CA PHE A 20 12.52 -43.10 -17.91
C PHE A 20 12.55 -41.58 -17.90
N SER A 21 11.39 -40.94 -18.08
CA SER A 21 11.20 -39.57 -17.63
C SER A 21 11.47 -39.56 -16.14
N GLN A 22 12.59 -38.98 -15.72
CA GLN A 22 12.77 -38.53 -14.36
C GLN A 22 11.67 -37.51 -14.09
N CYS A 23 10.62 -37.94 -13.41
CA CYS A 23 9.74 -37.07 -12.65
C CYS A 23 10.65 -36.27 -11.72
N MET A 24 10.89 -35.00 -12.03
CA MET A 24 11.32 -34.05 -11.01
C MET A 24 10.24 -34.08 -9.94
N ALA A 25 10.64 -34.36 -8.69
CA ALA A 25 9.73 -34.22 -7.56
C ALA A 25 9.05 -32.85 -7.69
N ASP A 26 7.73 -32.86 -7.74
CA ASP A 26 6.96 -31.63 -7.79
C ASP A 26 7.12 -30.97 -6.42
N ASP A 27 8.09 -30.05 -6.29
CA ASP A 27 8.34 -29.22 -5.09
C ASP A 27 7.16 -28.26 -4.78
N SER A 28 5.99 -28.57 -5.33
CA SER A 28 4.73 -27.89 -5.12
C SER A 28 4.09 -28.36 -3.81
N VAL A 29 3.52 -27.40 -3.09
CA VAL A 29 2.78 -27.62 -1.86
C VAL A 29 1.41 -26.98 -1.96
N ILE A 30 0.42 -27.61 -1.32
CA ILE A 30 -0.91 -27.03 -1.19
C ILE A 30 -0.89 -26.05 -0.02
N VAL A 31 -1.36 -24.84 -0.28
CA VAL A 31 -1.53 -23.78 0.70
C VAL A 31 -3.00 -23.38 0.77
N THR A 32 -3.41 -22.82 1.91
CA THR A 32 -4.75 -22.24 2.07
C THR A 32 -4.69 -20.75 2.32
N LEU A 33 -5.80 -20.04 2.12
CA LEU A 33 -5.91 -18.66 2.61
C LEU A 33 -5.94 -18.62 4.13
N SER A 34 -5.45 -17.52 4.71
CA SER A 34 -5.72 -17.21 6.11
C SER A 34 -7.23 -17.05 6.33
N ALA A 35 -7.76 -17.69 7.38
CA ALA A 35 -9.17 -17.63 7.74
C ALA A 35 -9.50 -16.52 8.76
N PHE A 36 -8.52 -15.70 9.10
CA PHE A 36 -8.63 -14.63 10.10
C PHE A 36 -8.14 -13.29 9.54
N ASP A 37 -8.64 -12.21 10.14
CA ASP A 37 -8.22 -10.86 9.83
C ASP A 37 -6.77 -10.63 10.24
N VAL A 38 -6.10 -9.78 9.48
CA VAL A 38 -4.69 -9.44 9.72
C VAL A 38 -4.55 -7.94 9.83
N SER A 39 -3.79 -7.48 10.82
CA SER A 39 -3.38 -6.08 10.97
C SER A 39 -1.86 -5.99 10.88
N LEU A 40 -1.37 -5.18 9.94
CA LEU A 40 0.05 -4.92 9.72
C LEU A 40 0.32 -3.45 10.09
N ASN A 41 1.01 -3.20 11.20
CA ASN A 41 1.25 -1.85 11.71
C ASN A 41 -0.04 -0.99 11.79
N GLY A 42 -1.11 -1.61 12.33
CA GLY A 42 -2.43 -1.00 12.46
C GLY A 42 -3.27 -1.00 11.19
N GLN A 43 -2.71 -1.42 10.05
CA GLN A 43 -3.42 -1.50 8.80
C GLN A 43 -4.13 -2.85 8.63
N HIS A 44 -5.46 -2.81 8.62
CA HIS A 44 -6.28 -3.99 8.37
C HIS A 44 -6.19 -4.44 6.91
N THR A 45 -6.12 -5.76 6.71
CA THR A 45 -6.13 -6.37 5.38
C THR A 45 -6.93 -7.67 5.38
N THR A 46 -7.61 -7.93 4.26
CA THR A 46 -8.30 -9.20 4.02
C THR A 46 -7.58 -10.02 2.95
N SER A 47 -7.68 -11.35 3.03
CA SER A 47 -7.08 -12.25 2.03
C SER A 47 -8.01 -12.54 0.84
N THR A 48 -9.23 -12.03 0.84
CA THR A 48 -10.28 -12.40 -0.12
C THR A 48 -9.95 -11.95 -1.54
N TYR A 49 -9.52 -10.69 -1.70
CA TYR A 49 -9.22 -10.11 -3.02
C TYR A 49 -7.76 -9.75 -3.22
N ARG A 50 -6.97 -9.69 -2.15
CA ARG A 50 -5.55 -9.31 -2.22
C ARG A 50 -4.77 -10.15 -3.22
N LYS A 51 -3.94 -9.52 -4.06
CA LYS A 51 -3.10 -10.20 -5.06
C LYS A 51 -2.06 -11.10 -4.41
N TYR A 52 -1.51 -10.64 -3.29
CA TYR A 52 -0.56 -11.39 -2.46
C TYR A 52 -1.16 -11.56 -1.06
N PRO A 53 -2.16 -12.45 -0.88
CA PRO A 53 -2.77 -12.69 0.42
C PRO A 53 -1.78 -13.40 1.34
N LEU A 54 -2.02 -13.37 2.65
CA LEU A 54 -1.34 -14.28 3.57
C LEU A 54 -1.86 -15.71 3.32
N ILE A 55 -0.94 -16.66 3.24
CA ILE A 55 -1.23 -18.07 2.97
C ILE A 55 -0.83 -18.92 4.17
N VAL A 56 -1.42 -20.10 4.32
CA VAL A 56 -1.15 -21.04 5.40
C VAL A 56 -0.61 -22.34 4.83
N TYR A 57 0.52 -22.79 5.36
CA TYR A 57 1.14 -24.09 5.06
C TYR A 57 1.62 -24.75 6.35
N LYS A 58 1.32 -26.04 6.54
CA LYS A 58 1.61 -26.78 7.78
C LYS A 58 1.14 -26.04 9.05
N ASN A 59 -0.04 -25.43 8.99
CA ASN A 59 -0.65 -24.63 10.06
C ASN A 59 0.16 -23.40 10.50
N ILE A 60 1.11 -22.94 9.67
CA ILE A 60 1.83 -21.67 9.86
C ILE A 60 1.39 -20.69 8.78
N THR A 61 1.14 -19.45 9.18
CA THR A 61 0.85 -18.35 8.26
C THR A 61 2.15 -17.83 7.66
N TYR A 62 2.12 -17.53 6.37
CA TYR A 62 3.22 -17.01 5.60
C TYR A 62 2.91 -15.60 5.12
N PHE A 63 3.90 -14.74 5.29
CA PHE A 63 3.87 -13.33 4.93
C PHE A 63 4.54 -13.10 3.57
N PRO A 64 3.90 -12.35 2.66
CA PRO A 64 4.46 -12.04 1.34
C PRO A 64 5.53 -10.95 1.42
N ILE A 65 6.70 -11.19 0.82
CA ILE A 65 7.77 -10.20 0.68
C ILE A 65 7.52 -9.34 -0.58
N THR A 66 6.43 -8.59 -0.59
CA THR A 66 6.15 -7.56 -1.60
C THR A 66 6.83 -6.25 -1.21
N TYR A 67 6.98 -5.32 -2.16
CA TYR A 67 7.61 -4.01 -1.90
C TYR A 67 6.92 -3.23 -0.76
N TYR A 68 5.60 -3.04 -0.85
CA TYR A 68 4.85 -2.24 0.13
C TYR A 68 4.68 -2.94 1.47
N ASP A 69 4.43 -4.26 1.49
CA ASP A 69 4.30 -5.01 2.76
C ASP A 69 5.61 -5.10 3.52
N SER A 70 6.71 -5.33 2.80
CA SER A 70 8.05 -5.35 3.39
C SER A 70 8.35 -4.00 4.04
N LYS A 71 8.18 -2.91 3.30
CA LYS A 71 8.44 -1.56 3.83
C LYS A 71 7.50 -1.18 4.98
N LEU A 72 6.22 -1.55 4.89
CA LEU A 72 5.24 -1.32 5.95
C LEU A 72 5.69 -1.93 7.28
N LEU A 73 6.42 -3.06 7.25
CA LEU A 73 6.97 -3.73 8.43
C LEU A 73 8.49 -3.53 8.61
N GLY A 74 9.08 -2.52 7.95
CA GLY A 74 10.46 -2.14 8.17
C GLY A 74 11.46 -3.13 7.57
N LEU A 75 11.17 -3.65 6.38
CA LEU A 75 12.07 -4.46 5.58
C LEU A 75 12.35 -3.79 4.24
N SER A 76 13.57 -4.01 3.73
CA SER A 76 13.96 -3.70 2.36
C SER A 76 14.24 -4.98 1.60
N THR A 77 14.02 -4.94 0.28
CA THR A 77 14.23 -6.08 -0.59
C THR A 77 15.14 -5.68 -1.75
N LYS A 78 16.05 -6.59 -2.12
CA LYS A 78 16.88 -6.46 -3.32
C LYS A 78 16.88 -7.78 -4.04
N TRP A 79 16.68 -7.76 -5.35
CA TRP A 79 16.77 -8.98 -6.16
C TRP A 79 17.74 -8.79 -7.30
N ASN A 80 18.60 -9.77 -7.51
CA ASN A 80 19.34 -9.88 -8.76
C ASN A 80 19.52 -11.35 -9.15
N LYS A 81 19.81 -11.60 -10.43
CA LYS A 81 19.91 -12.97 -10.97
C LYS A 81 21.05 -13.79 -10.36
N ALA A 82 22.14 -13.16 -9.93
CA ALA A 82 23.34 -13.84 -9.43
C ALA A 82 23.21 -14.23 -7.94
N ASP A 83 22.67 -13.32 -7.13
CA ASP A 83 22.59 -13.42 -5.68
C ASP A 83 21.23 -13.88 -5.16
N GLY A 84 20.19 -13.82 -6.00
CA GLY A 84 18.81 -14.09 -5.59
C GLY A 84 18.20 -12.93 -4.81
N LEU A 85 17.30 -13.25 -3.88
CA LEU A 85 16.60 -12.26 -3.05
C LEU A 85 17.39 -11.98 -1.76
N SER A 86 17.63 -10.71 -1.46
CA SER A 86 18.04 -10.22 -0.14
C SER A 86 16.85 -9.54 0.53
N VAL A 87 16.63 -9.88 1.80
CA VAL A 87 15.64 -9.25 2.67
C VAL A 87 16.39 -8.76 3.91
N ASP A 88 16.42 -7.45 4.11
CA ASP A 88 17.19 -6.84 5.19
C ASP A 88 16.29 -5.89 5.97
N LYS A 89 16.45 -5.82 7.29
CA LYS A 89 15.76 -4.81 8.10
C LYS A 89 16.06 -3.41 7.56
N ASN A 90 15.00 -2.61 7.44
CA ASN A 90 15.07 -1.22 7.05
C ASN A 90 14.00 -0.39 7.77
N GLU A 91 14.38 0.24 8.87
CA GLU A 91 13.50 0.95 9.80
C GLU A 91 13.37 2.44 9.43
N ASP A 92 13.26 2.71 8.12
CA ASP A 92 13.15 4.04 7.53
C ASP A 92 11.73 4.62 7.64
N TYR A 93 11.56 5.83 7.08
CA TYR A 93 10.26 6.44 6.86
C TYR A 93 9.36 5.61 5.94
N PHE A 94 8.11 5.41 6.36
CA PHE A 94 7.05 4.82 5.57
C PHE A 94 5.86 5.78 5.45
N TYR A 95 5.53 6.16 4.22
CA TYR A 95 4.50 7.16 3.96
C TYR A 95 3.64 6.84 2.74
N GLU A 96 3.85 5.73 2.04
CA GLU A 96 3.07 5.38 0.85
C GLU A 96 2.88 3.87 0.79
N TYR A 97 1.63 3.45 0.59
CA TYR A 97 1.23 2.05 0.57
C TYR A 97 0.28 1.82 -0.59
N VAL A 98 0.54 0.77 -1.38
CA VAL A 98 -0.39 0.23 -2.37
C VAL A 98 -0.71 -1.21 -2.02
N ASN A 99 -1.99 -1.55 -2.07
CA ASN A 99 -2.49 -2.92 -1.98
C ASN A 99 -3.12 -3.32 -3.31
N GLU A 100 -2.44 -4.23 -4.00
CA GLU A 100 -2.93 -4.78 -5.24
C GLU A 100 -4.04 -5.80 -4.97
N LEU A 101 -5.15 -5.65 -5.69
CA LEU A 101 -6.29 -6.57 -5.65
C LEU A 101 -6.41 -7.34 -6.96
N ASN A 102 -6.91 -8.57 -6.88
CA ASN A 102 -7.35 -9.35 -8.03
C ASN A 102 -8.76 -8.92 -8.44
N ALA A 103 -9.09 -9.12 -9.72
CA ALA A 103 -10.45 -8.91 -10.23
C ALA A 103 -11.48 -9.90 -9.66
N TYR A 104 -11.01 -11.03 -9.11
CA TYR A 104 -11.85 -12.12 -8.60
C TYR A 104 -11.34 -12.60 -7.25
N LYS A 105 -12.27 -13.18 -6.47
CA LYS A 105 -11.97 -13.76 -5.16
C LYS A 105 -10.89 -14.83 -5.28
N ASN A 106 -9.98 -14.84 -4.31
CA ASN A 106 -9.00 -15.90 -4.17
C ASN A 106 -9.69 -17.23 -3.83
N ALA A 107 -9.28 -18.29 -4.51
CA ALA A 107 -9.65 -19.64 -4.12
C ALA A 107 -9.03 -19.98 -2.76
N ASN A 108 -9.77 -20.69 -1.90
CA ASN A 108 -9.26 -21.04 -0.57
C ASN A 108 -8.04 -21.96 -0.64
N LYS A 109 -8.02 -22.95 -1.55
CA LYS A 109 -6.88 -23.86 -1.75
C LYS A 109 -6.13 -23.45 -3.01
N GLN A 110 -4.82 -23.30 -2.90
CA GLN A 110 -3.94 -22.91 -4.01
C GLN A 110 -2.61 -23.67 -3.92
N THR A 111 -1.77 -23.54 -4.95
CA THR A 111 -0.48 -24.20 -5.04
C THR A 111 0.64 -23.16 -4.93
N ALA A 112 1.61 -23.42 -4.05
CA ALA A 112 2.88 -22.70 -3.96
C ALA A 112 4.03 -23.67 -4.26
N LYS A 113 5.25 -23.16 -4.44
CA LYS A 113 6.46 -23.98 -4.62
C LYS A 113 7.42 -23.77 -3.46
N ILE A 114 8.19 -24.77 -3.10
CA ILE A 114 9.33 -24.60 -2.20
C ILE A 114 10.43 -23.86 -2.95
N ILE A 115 11.01 -22.82 -2.33
CA ILE A 115 12.08 -22.06 -2.96
C ILE A 115 13.39 -22.86 -2.98
N THR A 116 14.01 -22.92 -4.15
CA THR A 116 15.34 -23.52 -4.37
C THR A 116 16.40 -22.49 -4.74
N SER A 117 16.00 -21.25 -5.07
CA SER A 117 16.91 -20.14 -5.34
C SER A 117 17.54 -19.58 -4.06
N LYS A 118 18.69 -18.91 -4.19
CA LYS A 118 19.38 -18.27 -3.06
C LYS A 118 18.53 -17.16 -2.45
N ILE A 119 18.49 -17.15 -1.12
CA ILE A 119 17.87 -16.10 -0.31
C ILE A 119 18.85 -15.69 0.79
N ARG A 120 18.99 -14.39 1.00
CA ARG A 120 19.71 -13.81 2.13
C ARG A 120 18.77 -13.04 3.03
N VAL A 121 18.97 -13.17 4.33
CA VAL A 121 18.27 -12.43 5.37
C VAL A 121 19.30 -11.75 6.24
N ASN A 122 19.24 -10.42 6.35
CA ASN A 122 20.22 -9.62 7.11
C ASN A 122 21.67 -9.98 6.75
N GLY A 123 21.96 -10.11 5.46
CA GLY A 123 23.26 -10.52 4.92
C GLY A 123 23.63 -12.01 5.08
N LYS A 124 22.80 -12.85 5.71
CA LYS A 124 23.06 -14.29 5.90
C LYS A 124 22.29 -15.15 4.91
N GLU A 125 22.98 -16.07 4.23
CA GLU A 125 22.32 -17.01 3.31
C GLU A 125 21.47 -18.04 4.08
N ILE A 126 20.25 -18.28 3.60
CA ILE A 126 19.31 -19.23 4.18
C ILE A 126 19.44 -20.57 3.47
N ASP A 127 19.72 -21.62 4.24
CA ASP A 127 19.59 -22.99 3.76
C ASP A 127 18.14 -23.46 3.90
N ASN A 128 17.34 -23.18 2.86
CA ASN A 128 15.91 -23.46 2.87
C ASN A 128 15.57 -24.96 3.06
N THR A 129 16.51 -25.86 2.72
CA THR A 129 16.31 -27.31 2.84
C THR A 129 16.32 -27.79 4.29
N LYS A 130 16.90 -26.99 5.20
CA LYS A 130 16.96 -27.27 6.64
C LYS A 130 15.84 -26.59 7.43
N GLU A 131 15.01 -25.79 6.77
CA GLU A 131 13.91 -25.10 7.42
C GLU A 131 12.73 -26.05 7.69
N PRO A 132 12.23 -26.15 8.94
CA PRO A 132 11.04 -26.96 9.22
C PRO A 132 9.81 -26.44 8.45
N TYR A 133 9.79 -25.13 8.23
CA TYR A 133 8.81 -24.37 7.47
C TYR A 133 9.57 -23.65 6.35
N PRO A 134 9.71 -24.27 5.16
CA PRO A 134 10.51 -23.71 4.09
C PRO A 134 9.86 -22.46 3.51
N LEU A 135 10.69 -21.52 3.05
CA LEU A 135 10.28 -20.36 2.27
C LEU A 135 9.58 -20.83 0.99
N LEU A 136 8.46 -20.17 0.67
CA LEU A 136 7.59 -20.54 -0.44
C LEU A 136 7.63 -19.49 -1.55
N LEU A 137 7.55 -19.92 -2.80
CA LEU A 137 7.27 -19.08 -3.95
C LEU A 137 5.80 -19.21 -4.29
N PHE A 138 5.08 -18.09 -4.22
CA PHE A 138 3.67 -18.04 -4.57
C PHE A 138 3.40 -16.76 -5.35
N ARG A 139 2.80 -16.89 -6.54
CA ARG A 139 2.58 -15.78 -7.49
C ARG A 139 3.85 -14.96 -7.74
N GLU A 140 4.97 -15.66 -7.90
CA GLU A 140 6.29 -15.07 -8.16
C GLU A 140 6.86 -14.21 -7.01
N VAL A 141 6.21 -14.21 -5.84
CA VAL A 141 6.67 -13.55 -4.63
C VAL A 141 7.16 -14.59 -3.62
N THR A 142 8.21 -14.24 -2.88
CA THR A 142 8.73 -15.06 -1.79
C THR A 142 7.90 -14.85 -0.53
N TYR A 143 7.57 -15.94 0.14
CA TYR A 143 6.73 -15.98 1.33
C TYR A 143 7.52 -16.54 2.51
N PHE A 144 7.56 -15.78 3.59
CA PHE A 144 8.25 -16.12 4.82
C PHE A 144 7.27 -16.66 5.85
N PRO A 145 7.56 -17.78 6.53
CA PRO A 145 6.72 -18.27 7.61
C PRO A 145 6.82 -17.32 8.80
N LEU A 146 5.68 -17.02 9.43
CA LEU A 146 5.61 -16.26 10.68
C LEU A 146 5.98 -17.14 11.88
N THR A 147 7.18 -17.71 11.84
CA THR A 147 7.80 -18.41 12.98
C THR A 147 8.55 -17.41 13.84
N TRP A 148 8.82 -17.78 15.09
CA TRP A 148 9.63 -16.96 16.00
C TRP A 148 10.99 -16.57 15.39
N ARG A 149 11.66 -17.53 14.73
CA ARG A 149 12.94 -17.30 14.04
C ARG A 149 12.88 -16.14 13.04
N PHE A 150 11.91 -16.12 12.12
CA PHE A 150 11.87 -15.07 11.10
C PHE A 150 11.20 -13.82 11.61
N ALA A 151 9.99 -13.92 12.18
CA ALA A 151 9.23 -12.76 12.60
C ALA A 151 9.93 -12.00 13.73
N VAL A 152 10.46 -12.69 14.75
CA VAL A 152 11.06 -12.05 15.93
C VAL A 152 12.57 -11.94 15.79
N ASP A 153 13.29 -13.05 15.64
CA ASP A 153 14.75 -13.02 15.74
C ASP A 153 15.40 -12.31 14.55
N GLU A 154 14.93 -12.57 13.31
CA GLU A 154 15.48 -11.96 12.10
C GLU A 154 14.88 -10.58 11.81
N PHE A 155 13.57 -10.40 11.91
CA PHE A 155 12.89 -9.17 11.52
C PHE A 155 12.56 -8.20 12.66
N GLY A 156 12.62 -8.65 13.93
CA GLY A 156 12.34 -7.80 15.08
C GLY A 156 10.87 -7.40 15.23
N TRP A 157 9.95 -8.11 14.58
CA TRP A 157 8.53 -7.84 14.68
C TRP A 157 7.95 -8.30 16.01
N LYS A 158 6.94 -7.56 16.46
CA LYS A 158 6.00 -8.01 17.47
C LYS A 158 4.82 -8.64 16.75
N TYR A 159 4.34 -9.76 17.27
CA TYR A 159 3.08 -10.32 16.78
C TYR A 159 2.26 -10.92 17.91
N SER A 160 0.95 -10.85 17.76
CA SER A 160 -0.02 -11.49 18.65
C SER A 160 -1.17 -12.05 17.83
N PHE A 161 -1.78 -13.12 18.33
CA PHE A 161 -2.96 -13.68 17.73
C PHE A 161 -4.02 -13.90 18.80
N ASP A 162 -5.24 -13.44 18.51
CA ASP A 162 -6.42 -13.81 19.28
C ASP A 162 -7.64 -13.98 18.36
N LYS A 163 -8.69 -14.62 18.87
CA LYS A 163 -9.89 -14.95 18.08
C LYS A 163 -10.73 -13.73 17.71
N THR A 164 -10.58 -12.62 18.43
CA THR A 164 -11.37 -11.40 18.27
C THR A 164 -10.71 -10.44 17.29
N ASN A 165 -9.40 -10.20 17.43
CA ASN A 165 -8.65 -9.23 16.62
C ASN A 165 -7.88 -9.88 15.47
N GLY A 166 -7.84 -11.21 15.41
CA GLY A 166 -7.06 -11.95 14.41
C GLY A 166 -5.56 -11.87 14.69
N LEU A 167 -4.76 -11.83 13.62
CA LEU A 167 -3.31 -11.73 13.69
C LEU A 167 -2.88 -10.26 13.60
N ILE A 168 -2.18 -9.77 14.61
CA ILE A 168 -1.60 -8.44 14.63
C ILE A 168 -0.08 -8.59 14.51
N ILE A 169 0.53 -7.89 13.56
CA ILE A 169 1.97 -7.78 13.39
C ILE A 169 2.34 -6.31 13.42
N SER A 170 3.32 -5.93 14.24
CA SER A 170 3.82 -4.57 14.28
C SER A 170 5.34 -4.50 14.35
N ASN A 171 5.86 -3.38 13.86
CA ASN A 171 7.24 -2.97 14.01
C ASN A 171 7.25 -1.48 14.36
N ASP A 172 7.48 -1.19 15.64
CA ASP A 172 7.45 0.17 16.19
C ASP A 172 8.65 1.02 15.74
N ASN A 173 9.67 0.40 15.13
CA ASN A 173 10.85 1.11 14.63
C ASN A 173 10.59 1.79 13.28
N VAL A 174 9.49 1.45 12.58
CA VAL A 174 9.11 2.10 11.32
C VAL A 174 8.54 3.49 11.58
N ILE A 175 9.11 4.51 10.94
CA ILE A 175 8.65 5.89 11.11
C ILE A 175 7.49 6.17 10.16
N MET A 176 6.27 6.14 10.67
CA MET A 176 5.02 6.41 9.93
C MET A 176 4.82 7.91 9.63
N LYS A 177 5.75 8.51 8.92
CA LYS A 177 5.73 9.93 8.54
C LYS A 177 6.27 10.11 7.13
N ASN A 178 5.78 11.13 6.45
CA ASN A 178 6.41 11.65 5.25
C ASN A 178 7.50 12.67 5.64
N PRO A 179 8.79 12.37 5.40
CA PRO A 179 9.87 13.29 5.74
C PRO A 179 10.01 14.44 4.75
N ASN A 180 9.36 14.37 3.58
CA ASN A 180 9.42 15.42 2.59
C ASN A 180 8.68 16.65 3.12
N THR A 181 9.34 17.80 3.14
CA THR A 181 8.68 19.10 3.22
C THR A 181 8.15 19.39 1.83
N TYR A 182 6.86 19.21 1.59
CA TYR A 182 6.26 19.76 0.37
C TYR A 182 6.39 21.28 0.44
N ASP A 183 6.71 21.92 -0.68
CA ASP A 183 6.74 23.38 -0.81
C ASP A 183 5.32 23.91 -0.69
N TRP A 184 4.90 24.17 0.54
CA TRP A 184 3.68 24.90 0.82
C TRP A 184 3.83 26.32 0.30
N GLY A 185 3.09 26.66 -0.75
CA GLY A 185 3.02 28.03 -1.22
C GLY A 185 2.08 28.82 -0.32
N VAL A 186 2.60 29.85 0.34
CA VAL A 186 1.78 30.79 1.12
C VAL A 186 1.59 32.05 0.30
N ASN A 187 0.34 32.36 -0.03
CA ASN A 187 -0.01 33.54 -0.83
C ASN A 187 -1.08 34.36 -0.11
N SER A 188 -0.95 35.68 -0.13
CA SER A 188 -2.05 36.57 0.26
C SER A 188 -3.18 36.46 -0.78
N TYR A 189 -4.45 36.50 -0.35
CA TYR A 189 -5.57 36.53 -1.27
C TYR A 189 -6.43 37.79 -1.04
N GLY A 190 -6.92 38.40 -2.13
CA GLY A 190 -7.77 39.57 -2.03
C GLY A 190 -9.08 39.25 -1.31
N GLY A 191 -9.38 39.96 -0.22
CA GLY A 191 -10.54 39.75 0.66
C GLY A 191 -11.92 39.89 -0.02
N SER A 192 -12.01 40.17 -1.33
CA SER A 192 -13.25 40.33 -2.08
C SER A 192 -14.00 39.03 -2.36
N GLY A 193 -13.38 37.85 -2.19
CA GLY A 193 -14.04 36.54 -2.26
C GLY A 193 -14.38 35.92 -0.89
N ALA A 194 -13.89 36.49 0.20
CA ALA A 194 -14.12 35.97 1.56
C ALA A 194 -15.55 36.24 2.07
N GLY A 195 -16.26 37.19 1.45
CA GLY A 195 -17.56 37.68 1.90
C GLY A 195 -18.77 36.77 1.60
N SER A 196 -18.64 35.71 0.81
CA SER A 196 -19.78 34.83 0.46
C SER A 196 -20.01 33.67 1.45
N MET A 197 -19.11 33.46 2.42
CA MET A 197 -19.22 32.40 3.43
C MET A 197 -19.24 32.96 4.86
N SER A 198 -20.05 34.02 5.05
CA SER A 198 -20.19 34.73 6.32
C SER A 198 -20.77 33.81 7.41
N GLY A 199 -19.95 33.53 8.42
CA GLY A 199 -20.35 33.07 9.75
C GLY A 199 -19.51 33.84 10.76
N THR A 200 -20.16 34.43 11.75
CA THR A 200 -19.68 35.51 12.62
C THR A 200 -18.73 35.07 13.74
N ASP A 201 -18.01 33.96 13.59
CA ASP A 201 -17.13 33.48 14.66
C ASP A 201 -15.67 33.72 14.30
N ASN A 202 -14.97 34.39 15.22
CA ASN A 202 -13.54 34.68 15.23
C ASN A 202 -12.70 33.48 14.74
N LEU A 203 -11.70 33.76 13.90
CA LEU A 203 -10.68 32.83 13.38
C LEU A 203 -11.23 31.56 12.72
N ARG A 204 -11.40 31.61 11.39
CA ARG A 204 -11.80 30.43 10.59
C ARG A 204 -10.65 30.01 9.68
N PHE A 205 -10.22 28.75 9.84
CA PHE A 205 -9.30 28.07 8.94
C PHE A 205 -10.05 27.02 8.11
N PRO A 206 -10.87 27.41 7.12
CA PRO A 206 -11.43 26.42 6.23
C PRO A 206 -10.27 25.71 5.54
N ILE A 207 -10.38 24.40 5.45
CA ILE A 207 -9.49 23.60 4.60
C ILE A 207 -10.18 23.47 3.23
N ARG A 208 -9.48 23.08 2.15
CA ARG A 208 -10.08 22.58 0.90
C ARG A 208 -9.34 21.33 0.44
N ALA A 209 -10.07 20.27 0.10
CA ALA A 209 -9.49 18.94 -0.09
C ALA A 209 -10.01 18.18 -1.34
N LEU A 210 -11.33 18.04 -1.54
CA LEU A 210 -11.94 17.27 -2.66
C LEU A 210 -13.25 17.90 -3.17
N VAL A 211 -13.69 17.43 -4.34
CA VAL A 211 -15.03 17.59 -4.94
C VAL A 211 -15.98 16.50 -4.41
N GLU A 212 -17.31 16.67 -4.50
CA GLU A 212 -18.32 15.77 -3.86
C GLU A 212 -18.41 14.37 -4.46
N HIS A 213 -18.45 14.29 -5.79
CA HIS A 213 -18.60 13.05 -6.54
C HIS A 213 -17.99 13.21 -7.93
N LEU A 214 -17.35 12.16 -8.46
CA LEU A 214 -16.79 12.16 -9.81
C LEU A 214 -17.14 10.88 -10.57
N GLU A 215 -17.77 11.02 -11.74
CA GLU A 215 -17.99 9.94 -12.68
C GLU A 215 -17.02 10.04 -13.86
N ILE A 216 -16.39 8.91 -14.23
CA ILE A 216 -15.40 8.81 -15.32
C ILE A 216 -15.78 7.64 -16.23
N SER A 217 -15.62 7.80 -17.54
CA SER A 217 -15.76 6.72 -18.53
C SER A 217 -14.43 6.42 -19.22
N MET A 218 -13.83 5.24 -18.97
CA MET A 218 -12.48 4.91 -19.49
C MET A 218 -12.44 4.69 -21.01
N GLY A 219 -13.60 4.49 -21.65
CA GLY A 219 -13.70 4.31 -23.10
C GLY A 219 -13.86 5.60 -23.89
N ASN A 220 -14.03 6.74 -23.21
CA ASN A 220 -14.31 8.02 -23.83
C ASN A 220 -13.05 8.87 -23.93
N THR A 221 -12.71 9.34 -25.14
CA THR A 221 -11.51 10.13 -25.40
C THR A 221 -11.81 11.63 -25.52
N THR A 222 -12.95 12.10 -25.02
CA THR A 222 -13.22 13.54 -24.97
C THR A 222 -12.19 14.24 -24.08
N TYR A 223 -11.92 15.51 -24.39
CA TYR A 223 -11.04 16.34 -23.57
C TYR A 223 -11.48 16.36 -22.10
N GLU A 224 -12.78 16.46 -21.85
CA GLU A 224 -13.36 16.48 -20.50
C GLU A 224 -13.06 15.20 -19.71
N GLU A 225 -13.24 14.01 -20.30
CA GLU A 225 -12.99 12.75 -19.60
C GLU A 225 -11.49 12.53 -19.35
N ILE A 226 -10.64 12.94 -20.29
CA ILE A 226 -9.18 12.94 -20.10
C ILE A 226 -8.78 13.88 -18.97
N ASP A 227 -9.40 15.06 -18.87
CA ASP A 227 -9.14 16.03 -17.81
C ASP A 227 -9.58 15.50 -16.44
N LYS A 228 -10.76 14.87 -16.35
CA LYS A 228 -11.23 14.19 -15.13
C LYS A 228 -10.25 13.10 -14.67
N MET A 229 -9.80 12.22 -15.58
CA MET A 229 -8.81 11.20 -15.25
C MET A 229 -7.51 11.82 -14.70
N LYS A 230 -6.98 12.85 -15.37
CA LYS A 230 -5.75 13.54 -14.92
C LYS A 230 -5.93 14.27 -13.60
N SER A 231 -7.12 14.80 -13.32
CA SER A 231 -7.41 15.47 -12.06
C SER A 231 -7.29 14.53 -10.85
N LEU A 232 -7.49 13.22 -11.03
CA LEU A 232 -7.31 12.25 -9.95
C LEU A 232 -5.85 12.05 -9.57
N GLU A 233 -4.93 12.25 -10.51
CA GLU A 233 -3.49 12.08 -10.28
C GLU A 233 -2.93 13.15 -9.34
N ASN A 234 -3.70 14.19 -8.99
CA ASN A 234 -3.26 15.25 -8.10
C ASN A 234 -4.31 15.53 -7.02
N ALA A 235 -3.84 15.67 -5.79
CA ALA A 235 -4.64 16.13 -4.67
C ALA A 235 -4.11 17.48 -4.20
N SER A 236 -4.99 18.36 -3.73
CA SER A 236 -4.57 19.65 -3.17
C SER A 236 -5.16 19.86 -1.78
N LEU A 237 -4.35 20.37 -0.86
CA LEU A 237 -4.82 20.89 0.41
C LEU A 237 -4.60 22.38 0.46
N LEU A 238 -5.65 23.12 0.82
CA LEU A 238 -5.59 24.56 1.06
C LEU A 238 -5.95 24.82 2.50
N LEU A 239 -5.19 25.64 3.19
CA LEU A 239 -5.42 26.13 4.53
C LEU A 239 -5.49 27.65 4.48
N TYR A 240 -6.63 28.23 4.85
CA TYR A 240 -6.83 29.68 4.80
C TYR A 240 -6.68 30.30 6.18
N ASN A 241 -5.89 31.36 6.32
CA ASN A 241 -6.05 32.29 7.42
C ASN A 241 -7.07 33.36 7.01
N LYS A 242 -8.32 33.28 7.50
CA LYS A 242 -9.36 34.29 7.22
C LYS A 242 -9.44 35.40 8.26
N SER A 243 -8.59 35.41 9.28
CA SER A 243 -8.61 36.47 10.28
C SER A 243 -7.86 37.72 9.80
N SER A 244 -8.09 38.82 10.51
CA SER A 244 -7.35 40.06 10.37
C SER A 244 -6.00 40.07 11.08
N GLU A 245 -5.57 38.94 11.64
CA GLU A 245 -4.35 38.81 12.44
C GLU A 245 -3.45 37.73 11.85
N ASP A 246 -2.14 37.92 11.98
CA ASP A 246 -1.19 36.86 11.67
C ASP A 246 -1.30 35.75 12.73
N VAL A 247 -1.09 34.52 12.28
CA VAL A 247 -1.12 33.35 13.16
C VAL A 247 0.10 32.48 12.96
N THR A 248 0.41 31.68 13.98
CA THR A 248 1.38 30.60 13.87
C THR A 248 0.68 29.26 14.07
N VAL A 249 0.53 28.51 12.99
CA VAL A 249 0.00 27.15 13.01
C VAL A 249 1.03 26.22 13.68
N LYS A 250 0.60 25.46 14.68
CA LYS A 250 1.46 24.52 15.39
C LYS A 250 1.53 23.19 14.65
N GLU A 251 2.66 22.52 14.80
CA GLU A 251 2.84 21.17 14.27
C GLU A 251 1.76 20.22 14.82
N SER A 252 1.27 19.32 13.97
CA SER A 252 0.22 18.35 14.28
C SER A 252 0.52 17.02 13.59
N GLU A 253 -0.30 16.01 13.85
CA GLU A 253 -0.21 14.74 13.14
C GLU A 253 -0.41 14.96 11.63
N GLN A 254 0.41 14.26 10.84
CA GLN A 254 0.37 14.35 9.38
C GLN A 254 -0.92 13.73 8.83
N TRP A 255 -1.47 14.36 7.80
CA TRP A 255 -2.69 13.91 7.15
C TRP A 255 -2.40 12.67 6.31
N GLN A 256 -3.42 11.86 6.06
CA GLN A 256 -3.31 10.69 5.19
C GLN A 256 -4.40 10.73 4.15
N TYR A 257 -4.08 10.34 2.93
CA TYR A 257 -5.01 10.21 1.83
C TYR A 257 -5.18 8.75 1.50
N HIS A 258 -6.39 8.26 1.70
CA HIS A 258 -6.74 6.87 1.49
C HIS A 258 -7.64 6.75 0.27
N ILE A 259 -7.40 5.71 -0.53
CA ILE A 259 -8.32 5.26 -1.58
C ILE A 259 -8.79 3.87 -1.18
N TYR A 260 -10.09 3.71 -1.13
CA TYR A 260 -10.78 2.46 -0.90
C TYR A 260 -11.47 2.04 -2.18
N LYS A 261 -11.33 0.78 -2.59
CA LYS A 261 -12.14 0.19 -3.66
C LYS A 261 -13.33 -0.51 -3.02
N ILE A 262 -14.53 -0.29 -3.55
CA ILE A 262 -15.74 -0.92 -3.06
C ILE A 262 -15.92 -2.25 -3.78
N ILE A 263 -15.87 -3.36 -3.02
CA ILE A 263 -16.02 -4.73 -3.53
C ILE A 263 -17.01 -5.47 -2.64
N ASP A 264 -18.06 -6.04 -3.24
CA ASP A 264 -19.14 -6.72 -2.51
C ASP A 264 -19.69 -5.88 -1.33
N SER A 265 -19.89 -4.57 -1.57
CA SER A 265 -20.34 -3.59 -0.57
C SER A 265 -19.39 -3.39 0.62
N ARG A 266 -18.11 -3.76 0.50
CA ARG A 266 -17.07 -3.51 1.49
C ARG A 266 -15.99 -2.58 0.92
N GLU A 267 -15.47 -1.70 1.77
CA GLU A 267 -14.30 -0.88 1.45
C GLU A 267 -13.02 -1.70 1.65
N GLU A 268 -12.22 -1.84 0.59
CA GLU A 268 -10.88 -2.42 0.63
C GLU A 268 -9.85 -1.30 0.41
N LEU A 269 -8.98 -1.05 1.38
CA LEU A 269 -7.92 -0.05 1.24
C LEU A 269 -6.94 -0.51 0.14
N VAL A 270 -6.87 0.27 -0.94
CA VAL A 270 -6.00 0.01 -2.10
C VAL A 270 -4.81 0.95 -2.15
N TYR A 271 -4.93 2.12 -1.52
CA TYR A 271 -3.85 3.08 -1.46
C TYR A 271 -3.92 3.93 -0.20
N LYS A 272 -2.76 4.25 0.36
CA LYS A 272 -2.59 5.23 1.42
C LYS A 272 -1.34 6.05 1.15
N LYS A 273 -1.42 7.37 1.34
CA LYS A 273 -0.26 8.26 1.37
C LYS A 273 -0.33 9.21 2.54
N ILE A 274 0.78 9.35 3.28
CA ILE A 274 0.94 10.34 4.35
C ILE A 274 1.46 11.63 3.73
N PHE A 275 0.86 12.75 4.11
CA PHE A 275 1.19 14.08 3.62
C PHE A 275 1.66 14.97 4.77
N PRO A 276 2.73 15.77 4.56
CA PRO A 276 3.12 16.71 5.58
C PRO A 276 2.04 17.76 5.78
N PHE A 277 1.79 18.04 7.05
CA PHE A 277 0.88 19.09 7.45
C PHE A 277 1.61 20.44 7.43
N TYR A 278 0.94 21.51 6.99
CA TYR A 278 1.49 22.86 7.08
C TYR A 278 1.58 23.30 8.54
N TYR A 279 2.75 23.75 8.97
CA TYR A 279 2.92 24.45 10.24
C TYR A 279 3.87 25.63 10.02
N GLY A 280 3.67 26.71 10.77
CA GLY A 280 4.41 27.95 10.58
C GLY A 280 3.52 29.20 10.57
N GLU A 281 4.13 30.32 10.22
CA GLU A 281 3.50 31.64 10.23
C GLU A 281 2.65 31.86 8.97
N MET A 282 1.41 32.30 9.18
CA MET A 282 0.49 32.71 8.14
C MET A 282 0.04 34.13 8.40
N GLU A 283 0.29 35.02 7.44
CA GLU A 283 -0.21 36.39 7.49
C GLU A 283 -1.75 36.42 7.52
N ALA A 284 -2.30 37.51 8.02
CA ALA A 284 -3.72 37.82 7.89
C ALA A 284 -4.19 37.69 6.42
N PHE A 285 -5.34 37.09 6.19
CA PHE A 285 -5.91 36.90 4.84
C PHE A 285 -4.98 36.20 3.83
N SER A 286 -4.26 35.17 4.29
CA SER A 286 -3.40 34.33 3.46
C SER A 286 -3.95 32.91 3.27
N VAL A 287 -3.44 32.21 2.26
CA VAL A 287 -3.71 30.81 2.02
C VAL A 287 -2.39 30.06 1.86
N ALA A 288 -2.20 29.02 2.67
CA ALA A 288 -1.19 28.01 2.44
C ALA A 288 -1.80 26.94 1.55
N HIS A 289 -1.15 26.58 0.46
CA HIS A 289 -1.60 25.51 -0.42
C HIS A 289 -0.46 24.54 -0.71
N CYS A 290 -0.80 23.26 -0.83
CA CYS A 290 0.08 22.25 -1.38
C CYS A 290 -0.67 21.43 -2.44
N ALA A 291 0.06 21.03 -3.47
CA ALA A 291 -0.37 20.04 -4.45
C ALA A 291 0.47 18.78 -4.25
N MET A 292 -0.15 17.62 -4.43
CA MET A 292 0.41 16.33 -4.07
C MET A 292 0.10 15.32 -5.16
N ASP A 293 1.12 14.59 -5.58
CA ASP A 293 0.98 13.54 -6.58
C ASP A 293 0.35 12.27 -5.99
N ILE A 294 -0.64 11.75 -6.70
CA ILE A 294 -1.38 10.51 -6.42
C ILE A 294 -1.08 9.51 -7.54
N PRO A 295 0.12 8.90 -7.55
CA PRO A 295 0.54 7.99 -8.62
C PRO A 295 -0.36 6.76 -8.76
N TYR A 296 -1.12 6.41 -7.71
CA TYR A 296 -2.05 5.29 -7.74
C TYR A 296 -2.98 5.30 -8.97
N TRP A 297 -3.56 6.45 -9.31
CA TRP A 297 -4.50 6.51 -10.43
C TRP A 297 -3.83 6.31 -11.78
N LYS A 298 -2.56 6.71 -11.92
CA LYS A 298 -1.81 6.48 -13.14
C LYS A 298 -1.47 5.02 -13.37
N GLU A 299 -1.20 4.27 -12.29
CA GLU A 299 -0.67 2.91 -12.36
C GLU A 299 -1.73 1.82 -12.12
N HIS A 300 -2.80 2.15 -11.39
CA HIS A 300 -3.75 1.18 -10.84
C HIS A 300 -5.22 1.54 -11.08
N MET A 301 -5.51 2.58 -11.87
CA MET A 301 -6.89 2.91 -12.25
C MET A 301 -7.55 1.74 -12.96
N SER A 302 -8.75 1.41 -12.50
CA SER A 302 -9.57 0.34 -13.07
C SER A 302 -11.05 0.61 -12.82
N VAL A 303 -11.90 0.00 -13.64
CA VAL A 303 -13.36 0.05 -13.47
C VAL A 303 -13.76 -0.34 -12.04
N GLY A 304 -14.74 0.38 -11.50
CA GLY A 304 -15.31 0.15 -10.18
C GLY A 304 -15.66 1.44 -9.44
N ASN A 305 -16.18 1.25 -8.23
CA ASN A 305 -16.52 2.33 -7.32
C ASN A 305 -15.42 2.48 -6.27
N TYR A 306 -15.12 3.72 -5.92
CA TYR A 306 -14.07 4.06 -4.96
C TYR A 306 -14.57 5.11 -3.97
N THR A 307 -14.01 5.06 -2.76
CA THR A 307 -14.09 6.13 -1.77
C THR A 307 -12.69 6.68 -1.56
N ILE A 308 -12.50 7.99 -1.71
CA ILE A 308 -11.32 8.70 -1.25
C ILE A 308 -11.62 9.29 0.12
N ARG A 309 -10.68 9.20 1.07
CA ARG A 309 -10.83 9.79 2.40
C ARG A 309 -9.55 10.42 2.88
N TYR A 310 -9.64 11.63 3.44
CA TYR A 310 -8.58 12.22 4.23
C TYR A 310 -8.70 11.80 5.69
N ILE A 311 -7.64 11.19 6.23
CA ILE A 311 -7.48 10.97 7.67
C ILE A 311 -6.69 12.16 8.22
N HIS A 312 -7.24 12.85 9.21
CA HIS A 312 -6.69 14.10 9.71
C HIS A 312 -6.87 14.23 11.23
N PRO A 313 -6.11 15.11 11.90
CA PRO A 313 -6.34 15.48 13.30
C PRO A 313 -7.75 16.05 13.51
N LYS A 314 -8.30 15.93 14.71
CA LYS A 314 -9.64 16.49 15.02
C LYS A 314 -9.69 18.02 14.95
N SER A 315 -8.59 18.68 15.29
CA SER A 315 -8.51 20.13 15.30
C SER A 315 -7.13 20.65 14.89
N LEU A 316 -7.13 21.87 14.38
CA LEU A 316 -5.96 22.69 14.13
C LEU A 316 -5.63 23.49 15.38
N LYS A 317 -4.35 23.53 15.76
CA LYS A 317 -3.86 24.36 16.86
C LYS A 317 -3.00 25.52 16.34
N PHE A 318 -3.18 26.71 16.89
CA PHE A 318 -2.43 27.90 16.48
C PHE A 318 -2.33 28.94 17.61
N THR A 319 -1.42 29.90 17.44
CA THR A 319 -1.30 31.11 18.28
C THR A 319 -1.50 32.35 17.41
N THR A 320 -1.98 33.46 17.98
CA THR A 320 -2.08 34.76 17.28
C THR A 320 -0.88 35.65 17.60
N ASN A 321 -0.60 36.64 16.75
CA ASN A 321 0.54 37.53 16.92
C ASN A 321 0.49 38.27 18.27
N GLY A 322 1.56 38.15 19.06
CA GLY A 322 1.66 38.79 20.38
C GLY A 322 0.96 38.07 21.55
N SER A 323 0.40 36.87 21.33
CA SER A 323 -0.22 36.04 22.38
C SER A 323 0.44 34.67 22.48
N GLU A 324 0.67 34.20 23.71
CA GLU A 324 1.03 32.79 23.99
C GLU A 324 -0.20 31.88 24.13
N GLU A 325 -1.42 32.45 24.03
CA GLU A 325 -2.66 31.68 24.14
C GLU A 325 -2.80 30.72 22.97
N LEU A 326 -3.00 29.44 23.29
CA LEU A 326 -3.16 28.37 22.31
C LEU A 326 -4.63 28.19 21.96
N TYR A 327 -4.98 28.51 20.72
CA TYR A 327 -6.30 28.30 20.17
C TYR A 327 -6.41 26.95 19.46
N SER A 328 -7.63 26.42 19.39
CA SER A 328 -7.95 25.18 18.69
C SER A 328 -9.24 25.33 17.89
N VAL A 329 -9.19 25.07 16.59
CA VAL A 329 -10.34 25.12 15.69
C VAL A 329 -10.57 23.73 15.09
N PRO A 330 -11.79 23.18 15.14
CA PRO A 330 -12.06 21.86 14.58
C PRO A 330 -11.85 21.84 13.06
N ILE A 331 -11.39 20.70 12.54
CA ILE A 331 -11.27 20.49 11.10
C ILE A 331 -12.62 19.97 10.59
N GLU A 332 -13.40 20.87 10.01
CA GLU A 332 -14.77 20.61 9.58
C GLU A 332 -15.06 21.17 8.20
N ALA A 333 -16.09 20.61 7.55
CA ALA A 333 -16.62 21.16 6.32
C ALA A 333 -17.27 22.51 6.55
N PRO A 334 -16.86 23.58 5.83
CA PRO A 334 -17.50 24.86 5.99
C PRO A 334 -18.94 24.77 5.44
N PRO A 335 -19.95 25.31 6.14
CA PRO A 335 -21.36 25.01 5.90
C PRO A 335 -21.93 25.40 4.52
N ARG A 336 -21.13 25.99 3.59
CA ARG A 336 -21.56 26.45 2.26
C ARG A 336 -20.44 26.45 1.19
N SER A 337 -19.55 25.46 1.15
CA SER A 337 -18.57 25.35 0.06
C SER A 337 -18.91 24.15 -0.83
N PRO A 338 -19.19 24.35 -2.14
CA PRO A 338 -19.47 23.25 -3.09
C PRO A 338 -18.24 22.39 -3.41
N ASP A 339 -17.14 22.63 -2.71
CA ASP A 339 -15.78 22.30 -3.10
C ASP A 339 -14.98 21.71 -1.93
N PHE A 340 -15.68 21.36 -0.85
CA PHE A 340 -15.06 20.84 0.37
C PHE A 340 -15.64 19.49 0.76
N TYR A 341 -14.88 18.43 0.48
CA TYR A 341 -15.16 17.13 1.02
C TYR A 341 -13.88 16.48 1.56
N LEU A 342 -13.95 15.99 2.80
CA LEU A 342 -12.91 15.12 3.38
C LEU A 342 -13.06 13.68 2.90
N GLU A 343 -14.17 13.38 2.25
CA GLU A 343 -14.49 12.10 1.63
C GLU A 343 -15.15 12.35 0.28
N ASN A 344 -14.70 11.67 -0.77
CA ASN A 344 -15.28 11.76 -2.12
C ASN A 344 -15.56 10.35 -2.63
N THR A 345 -16.60 10.18 -3.44
CA THR A 345 -16.89 8.93 -4.13
C THR A 345 -16.61 9.05 -5.62
N ILE A 346 -15.95 8.04 -6.19
CA ILE A 346 -15.63 7.99 -7.62
C ILE A 346 -16.26 6.75 -8.23
N THR A 347 -16.92 6.93 -9.36
CA THR A 347 -17.40 5.84 -10.21
C THR A 347 -16.61 5.84 -11.51
N ILE A 348 -15.90 4.76 -11.79
CA ILE A 348 -15.18 4.55 -13.06
C ILE A 348 -15.91 3.46 -13.85
N ASN A 349 -16.44 3.85 -15.01
CA ASN A 349 -17.22 3.00 -15.92
C ASN A 349 -16.42 2.51 -17.12
#